data_AF-Q3YAQ2-F1
#
_entry.id   AF-Q3YAQ2-F1
#
_cell.length_a   1.000
_cell.length_b   1.000
_cell.length_c   1.000
_cell.angle_alpha   90.00
_cell.angle_beta   90.00
_cell.angle_gamma   90.00
#
_symmetry.space_group_name_H-M   'P 1'
#
loop_
_entity.id
_entity.type
_entity.pdbx_description
1 polymer ?
#
loop_
_entity_poly.entity_id
_entity_poly.type
_entity_poly.pdbx_seq_one_letter_code
_entity_poly.pdbx_strand_id
1 'polypeptide(L)'
;AYQKQPTIFQNKKRVLLGETGKEKLPRHYKNIGLGFKTPKEAIEGTYIDKKCPFTGNVSIRGRILSGVVTKMKMQRTIVIRRDYLHYIRK
;
A
#
# COMPACT_ATOMS: atom_id res chain seq x y z
N ALA A 1 -11.35 5.46 -16.08
CA ALA A 1 -12.10 5.90 -14.88
C ALA A 1 -11.16 6.64 -13.92
N TYR A 2 -11.64 7.70 -13.28
CA TYR A 2 -10.85 8.49 -12.32
C TYR A 2 -10.52 7.68 -11.06
N GLN A 3 -9.26 7.69 -10.64
CA GLN A 3 -8.77 6.92 -9.49
C GLN A 3 -8.64 7.83 -8.27
N LYS A 4 -9.26 7.46 -7.15
CA LYS A 4 -9.19 8.18 -5.88
C LYS A 4 -9.22 7.23 -4.68
N GLN A 5 -8.74 7.68 -3.53
CA GLN A 5 -8.94 6.93 -2.28
C GLN A 5 -10.42 7.05 -1.87
N PRO A 6 -11.11 5.93 -1.56
CA PRO A 6 -12.53 5.96 -1.21
C PRO A 6 -12.78 6.60 0.17
N THR A 7 -11.79 6.56 1.06
CA THR A 7 -11.86 7.06 2.43
C THR A 7 -11.66 8.58 2.54
N ILE A 8 -11.11 9.23 1.51
CA ILE A 8 -10.84 10.66 1.51
C ILE A 8 -11.85 11.37 0.61
N PHE A 9 -12.59 12.30 1.20
CA PHE A 9 -13.44 13.22 0.45
C PHE A 9 -12.61 14.35 -0.15
N GLN A 10 -12.43 14.33 -1.47
CA GLN A 10 -11.60 15.32 -2.17
C GLN A 10 -12.30 16.67 -2.40
N ASN A 11 -13.64 16.66 -2.50
CA ASN A 11 -14.41 17.84 -2.89
C ASN A 11 -14.88 18.65 -1.68
N LYS A 12 -14.02 18.79 -0.66
CA LYS A 12 -14.31 19.59 0.53
C LYS A 12 -14.34 21.07 0.13
N LYS A 13 -15.54 21.67 0.05
CA LYS A 13 -15.71 23.11 -0.21
C LYS A 13 -15.09 23.88 0.96
N ARG A 14 -14.12 24.76 0.67
CA ARG A 14 -13.53 25.65 1.68
C ARG A 14 -14.52 26.77 2.02
N VAL A 15 -14.62 27.12 3.30
CA VAL A 15 -15.27 28.35 3.74
C VAL A 15 -14.38 29.51 3.29
N LEU A 16 -14.98 30.56 2.73
CA LEU A 16 -14.38 31.63 1.93
C LEU A 16 -13.31 32.50 2.62
N LEU A 17 -12.84 32.14 3.83
CA LEU A 17 -12.04 32.97 4.71
C LEU A 17 -10.54 32.61 4.81
N GLY A 18 -10.06 31.64 4.02
CA GLY A 18 -8.65 31.20 4.04
C GLY A 18 -7.96 31.41 2.69
N GLU A 19 -6.68 31.81 2.73
CA GLU A 19 -5.84 32.02 1.55
C GLU A 19 -5.99 30.86 0.55
N THR A 20 -6.11 31.19 -0.74
CA THR A 20 -6.38 30.29 -1.87
C THR A 20 -5.21 29.36 -2.22
N GLY A 21 -4.36 29.05 -1.24
CA GLY A 21 -3.17 28.21 -1.35
C GLY A 21 -3.40 26.76 -0.90
N LYS A 22 -3.21 25.83 -1.84
CA LYS A 22 -2.64 24.47 -1.73
C LYS A 22 -2.54 23.74 -0.36
N GLU A 23 -3.57 23.65 0.49
CA GLU A 23 -3.56 22.49 1.42
C GLU A 23 -3.57 21.20 0.60
N LYS A 24 -2.54 20.36 0.80
CA LYS A 24 -2.49 19.03 0.20
C LYS A 24 -3.70 18.25 0.71
N LEU A 25 -4.42 17.61 -0.21
CA LEU A 25 -5.48 16.67 0.14
C LEU A 25 -4.95 15.68 1.18
N PRO A 26 -5.63 15.50 2.33
CA PRO A 26 -5.18 14.56 3.34
C PRO A 26 -5.14 13.15 2.72
N ARG A 27 -4.07 12.40 2.97
CA ARG A 27 -3.89 11.06 2.44
C ARG A 27 -4.25 10.01 3.48
N HIS A 28 -5.03 9.02 3.09
CA HIS A 28 -5.31 7.88 3.95
C HIS A 28 -4.15 6.87 3.89
N TYR A 29 -3.60 6.56 5.06
CA TYR A 29 -2.66 5.47 5.29
C TYR A 29 -3.03 4.78 6.60
N LYS A 30 -2.58 3.54 6.79
CA LYS A 30 -2.79 2.77 8.01
C LYS A 30 -1.53 2.01 8.44
N ASN A 31 -1.39 1.83 9.74
CA ASN A 31 -0.42 0.91 10.31
C ASN A 31 -0.98 -0.52 10.23
N ILE A 32 -0.20 -1.45 9.69
CA ILE A 32 -0.66 -2.83 9.44
C ILE A 32 -0.54 -3.71 10.70
N GLY A 33 0.28 -3.30 11.67
CA GLY A 33 0.59 -4.10 12.86
C GLY A 33 1.72 -5.11 12.61
N LEU A 34 1.82 -6.12 13.47
CA LEU A 34 2.84 -7.19 13.41
C LEU A 34 4.30 -6.67 13.42
N GLY A 35 4.53 -5.46 13.93
CA GLY A 35 5.87 -4.83 13.99
C GLY A 35 6.38 -4.25 12.66
N PHE A 36 5.59 -4.28 11.58
CA PHE A 36 5.99 -3.68 10.31
C PHE A 36 5.88 -2.15 10.34
N LYS A 37 6.95 -1.48 9.92
CA LYS A 37 6.98 -0.02 9.79
C LYS A 37 6.26 0.41 8.50
N THR A 38 5.48 1.47 8.59
CA THR A 38 4.87 2.10 7.41
C THR A 38 5.91 2.89 6.64
N PRO A 39 6.07 2.67 5.32
CA PRO A 39 7.03 3.40 4.52
C PRO A 39 6.60 4.87 4.37
N LYS A 40 7.59 5.79 4.34
CA LYS A 40 7.34 7.23 4.15
C LYS A 40 6.58 7.51 2.85
N GLU A 41 6.90 6.76 1.80
CA GLU A 41 6.21 6.85 0.50
C GLU A 41 4.72 6.50 0.56
N ALA A 42 4.28 5.68 1.52
CA ALA A 42 2.84 5.44 1.69
C ALA A 42 2.14 6.62 2.37
N ILE A 43 2.84 7.36 3.24
CA ILE A 43 2.31 8.50 4.00
C ILE A 43 2.24 9.75 3.12
N GLU A 44 3.29 10.00 2.33
CA GLU A 44 3.45 11.25 1.56
C GLU A 44 3.26 11.07 0.05
N GLY A 45 3.21 9.83 -0.44
CA GLY A 45 3.14 9.53 -1.88
C GLY A 45 1.81 9.91 -2.52
N THR A 46 1.80 9.93 -3.86
CA THR A 46 0.64 10.38 -4.66
C THR A 46 -0.14 9.25 -5.32
N TYR A 47 0.37 8.01 -5.29
CA TYR A 47 -0.26 6.88 -5.97
C TYR A 47 -1.58 6.45 -5.33
N ILE A 48 -2.49 5.92 -6.15
CA ILE A 48 -3.75 5.32 -5.71
C ILE A 48 -3.71 3.83 -6.06
N ASP A 49 -3.72 2.98 -5.04
CA ASP A 49 -3.75 1.54 -5.19
C ASP A 49 -4.72 0.87 -4.22
N LYS A 50 -5.69 0.14 -4.78
CA LYS A 50 -6.70 -0.58 -4.02
C LYS A 50 -6.12 -1.77 -3.25
N LYS A 51 -5.04 -2.38 -3.76
CA LYS A 51 -4.41 -3.59 -3.20
C LYS A 51 -3.19 -3.31 -2.32
N CYS A 52 -2.79 -2.04 -2.17
CA CYS A 52 -1.70 -1.67 -1.29
C CYS A 52 -2.05 -2.01 0.17
N PRO A 53 -1.17 -2.67 0.93
CA PRO A 53 -1.47 -3.04 2.31
C PRO A 53 -1.48 -1.83 3.27
N PHE A 54 -0.83 -0.72 2.90
CA PHE A 54 -0.75 0.50 3.71
C PHE A 54 -1.84 1.53 3.41
N THR A 55 -2.34 1.60 2.18
CA THR A 55 -3.30 2.65 1.77
C THR A 55 -4.64 2.10 1.26
N GLY A 56 -4.74 0.79 1.06
CA GLY A 56 -5.92 0.08 0.58
C GLY A 56 -6.63 -0.76 1.66
N ASN A 57 -7.63 -1.52 1.22
CA ASN A 57 -8.45 -2.38 2.07
C ASN A 57 -7.97 -3.84 2.08
N VAL A 58 -6.70 -4.06 2.44
CA VAL A 58 -6.11 -5.40 2.60
C VAL A 58 -5.71 -5.61 4.05
N SER A 59 -6.11 -6.74 4.64
CA SER A 59 -5.71 -7.17 5.99
C SER A 59 -4.69 -8.31 5.91
N ILE A 60 -3.55 -8.19 6.59
CA ILE A 60 -2.54 -9.25 6.65
C ILE A 60 -2.90 -10.22 7.78
N ARG A 61 -2.97 -11.52 7.47
CA ARG A 61 -3.27 -12.59 8.44
C ARG A 61 -2.60 -13.90 8.03
N GLY A 62 -2.32 -14.76 9.00
CA GLY A 62 -1.75 -16.08 8.77
C GLY A 62 -0.23 -16.07 8.66
N ARG A 63 0.30 -16.38 7.46
CA ARG A 63 1.72 -16.69 7.26
C ARG A 63 2.52 -15.46 6.83
N ILE A 64 3.72 -15.31 7.39
CA ILE A 64 4.76 -14.38 6.91
C ILE A 64 5.84 -15.25 6.26
N LEU A 65 6.05 -15.09 4.96
CA LEU A 65 6.96 -15.90 4.16
C LEU A 65 7.95 -15.01 3.42
N SER A 66 9.19 -15.48 3.29
CA SER A 66 10.28 -14.79 2.58
C SER A 66 10.79 -15.62 1.40
N GLY A 67 11.42 -14.95 0.44
CA GLY A 67 12.01 -15.55 -0.76
C GLY A 67 12.77 -14.50 -1.58
N VAL A 68 13.48 -14.95 -2.61
CA VAL A 68 14.27 -14.08 -3.50
C VAL A 68 13.42 -13.62 -4.68
N VAL A 69 13.53 -12.35 -5.07
CA VAL A 69 12.83 -11.79 -6.24
C VAL A 69 13.46 -12.31 -7.53
N THR A 70 12.65 -12.92 -8.40
CA THR A 70 13.12 -13.50 -9.68
C THR A 70 12.72 -12.71 -10.91
N LYS A 71 11.51 -12.12 -10.92
CA LYS A 71 11.00 -11.36 -12.07
C LYS A 71 10.21 -10.13 -11.60
N MET A 72 10.38 -9.04 -12.35
CA MET A 72 9.71 -7.74 -12.14
C MET A 72 8.93 -7.27 -13.38
N LYS A 73 8.50 -8.20 -14.26
CA LYS A 73 7.92 -7.85 -15.57
C LYS A 73 6.42 -7.52 -15.55
N MET A 74 5.70 -7.93 -14.51
CA MET A 74 4.25 -7.71 -14.41
C MET A 74 3.94 -6.38 -13.73
N GLN A 75 2.78 -5.79 -14.06
CA GLN A 75 2.35 -4.54 -13.43
C GLN A 75 1.95 -4.77 -11.97
N ARG A 76 2.57 -4.02 -11.05
CA ARG A 76 2.26 -4.02 -9.60
C ARG A 76 2.33 -5.40 -8.94
N THR A 77 3.11 -6.33 -9.48
CA THR A 77 3.30 -7.69 -8.94
C THR A 77 4.70 -8.20 -9.28
N ILE A 78 5.31 -8.92 -8.35
CA ILE A 78 6.63 -9.55 -8.52
C ILE A 78 6.50 -11.07 -8.37
N VAL A 79 7.43 -11.81 -8.99
CA VAL A 79 7.52 -13.28 -8.82
C VAL A 79 8.69 -13.60 -7.89
N ILE A 80 8.44 -14.38 -6.85
CA ILE A 80 9.44 -14.79 -5.86
C ILE A 80 9.73 -16.30 -5.96
N ARG A 81 10.98 -16.68 -5.67
CA ARG A 81 11.40 -18.08 -5.51
C ARG A 81 11.66 -18.36 -4.03
N ARG A 82 11.16 -19.50 -3.57
CA ARG A 82 11.32 -20.01 -2.20
C ARG A 82 11.95 -21.38 -2.28
N ASP A 83 13.26 -21.44 -2.06
CA ASP A 83 13.97 -22.71 -1.97
C ASP A 83 13.67 -23.38 -0.62
N TYR A 84 13.42 -24.68 -0.65
CA TYR A 84 13.17 -25.51 0.52
C TYR A 84 13.77 -26.89 0.32
N LEU A 85 14.12 -27.56 1.42
CA LEU A 85 14.58 -28.94 1.39
C LEU A 85 13.38 -29.88 1.60
N HIS A 86 13.29 -30.93 0.79
CA HIS A 86 12.26 -31.95 0.90
C HIS A 86 12.87 -33.28 1.33
N TYR A 87 12.36 -33.86 2.41
CA TYR A 87 12.84 -35.13 2.94
C TYR A 87 12.25 -36.30 2.14
N ILE A 88 13.10 -37.22 1.68
CA ILE A 88 12.71 -38.46 1.02
C ILE A 88 12.93 -39.60 2.02
N ARG A 89 11.86 -40.30 2.39
CA ARG A 89 11.95 -41.49 3.23
C ARG A 89 12.50 -42.64 2.38
N LYS A 90 13.50 -43.34 2.92
CA LYS A 90 14.10 -44.53 2.32
C LYS A 90 13.14 -45.71 2.29
#